data_AF-A0A6J8ELS6-F1
#
_entry.id   AF-A0A6J8ELS6-F1
#
_cell.length_a   1.000
_cell.length_b   1.000
_cell.length_c   1.000
_cell.angle_alpha   90.00
_cell.angle_beta   90.00
_cell.angle_gamma   90.00
#
_symmetry.space_group_name_H-M   'P 1'
#
loop_
_entity.id
_entity.type
_entity.pdbx_description
1 polymer ?
#
loop_
_entity_poly.entity_id
_entity_poly.type
_entity_poly.pdbx_seq_one_letter_code
_entity_poly.pdbx_strand_id
1 'polypeptide(L)'
;MPLRRTMMVYATLWTAADIVEQKYISKKNQHDVKKTVRIATVGTFVIAPLVFNWIKLAERLFPGKSAKTVLTKVLIEQVTFAPVSITSFYAATSLLERKNFLEELKAKFPVTWKTGLTFWPFLQVINFGVVPLKYRPLVVAGGSFLWSIFLCFMKEEKKNVGAIEIEIIPPVAQKKETKDTS
;
A
#
# COMPACT_ATOMS: atom_id res chain seq x y z
N MET A 1 -14.35 -12.82 -7.46
CA MET A 1 -15.01 -11.58 -7.92
C MET A 1 -14.49 -11.26 -9.32
N PRO A 2 -15.32 -10.93 -10.32
CA PRO A 2 -14.84 -10.52 -11.65
C PRO A 2 -14.07 -9.19 -11.62
N LEU A 3 -13.11 -9.00 -12.52
CA LEU A 3 -12.24 -7.81 -12.58
C LEU A 3 -13.01 -6.49 -12.54
N ARG A 4 -14.09 -6.35 -13.33
CA ARG A 4 -14.95 -5.15 -13.34
C ARG A 4 -15.48 -4.76 -11.96
N ARG A 5 -15.82 -5.74 -11.12
CA ARG A 5 -16.31 -5.48 -9.76
C ARG A 5 -15.18 -5.00 -8.86
N THR A 6 -13.99 -5.60 -8.99
CA THR A 6 -12.79 -5.12 -8.28
C THR A 6 -12.48 -3.67 -8.67
N MET A 7 -12.53 -3.32 -9.96
CA MET A 7 -12.30 -1.95 -10.42
C MET A 7 -13.31 -0.97 -9.83
N MET A 8 -14.61 -1.28 -9.84
CA MET A 8 -15.64 -0.43 -9.23
C MET A 8 -15.43 -0.25 -7.72
N VAL A 9 -15.10 -1.33 -7.00
CA VAL A 9 -14.82 -1.27 -5.56
C VAL A 9 -13.61 -0.38 -5.29
N TYR A 10 -12.52 -0.54 -6.04
CA TYR A 10 -11.32 0.28 -5.87
C TYR A 10 -11.57 1.74 -6.23
N ALA A 11 -12.36 2.03 -7.26
CA ALA A 11 -12.77 3.39 -7.60
C ALA A 11 -13.42 4.09 -6.40
N THR A 12 -14.40 3.44 -5.76
CA THR A 12 -15.09 3.99 -4.59
C THR A 12 -14.15 4.12 -3.38
N LEU A 13 -13.39 3.07 -3.06
CA LEU A 13 -12.54 3.06 -1.88
C LEU A 13 -11.40 4.08 -1.98
N TRP A 14 -10.72 4.15 -3.12
CA TRP A 14 -9.59 5.07 -3.30
C TRP A 14 -10.05 6.54 -3.36
N THR A 15 -11.23 6.80 -3.93
CA THR A 15 -11.85 8.14 -3.87
C THR A 15 -12.18 8.52 -2.43
N ALA A 16 -12.84 7.63 -1.69
CA ALA A 16 -13.20 7.88 -0.30
C ALA A 16 -11.96 8.06 0.59
N ALA A 17 -10.92 7.27 0.36
CA ALA A 17 -9.67 7.33 1.11
C ALA A 17 -8.96 8.67 0.93
N ASP A 18 -8.88 9.18 -0.30
CA ASP A 18 -8.28 10.48 -0.56
C ASP A 18 -9.11 11.62 0.04
N ILE A 19 -10.45 11.55 -0.03
CA ILE A 19 -11.31 12.52 0.66
C ILE A 19 -11.07 12.50 2.17
N VAL A 20 -10.98 11.31 2.77
CA VAL A 20 -10.73 11.15 4.21
C VAL A 20 -9.35 11.71 4.58
N GLU A 21 -8.32 11.38 3.80
CA GLU A 21 -6.97 11.87 4.02
C GLU A 21 -6.91 13.40 3.94
N GLN A 22 -7.43 13.99 2.85
CA GLN A 22 -7.38 15.43 2.65
C GLN A 22 -8.15 16.20 3.74
N LYS A 23 -9.31 15.67 4.16
CA LYS A 23 -10.20 16.34 5.12
C LYS A 23 -9.75 16.17 6.58
N TYR A 24 -9.37 14.95 6.97
CA TYR A 24 -9.16 14.62 8.38
C TYR A 24 -7.69 14.50 8.77
N ILE A 25 -6.81 14.12 7.84
CA ILE A 25 -5.37 13.95 8.12
C ILE A 25 -4.63 15.23 7.76
N SER A 26 -4.66 15.64 6.49
CA SER A 26 -3.99 16.86 6.05
C SER A 26 -4.74 18.14 6.41
N LYS A 27 -6.01 18.01 6.84
CA LYS A 27 -6.90 19.13 7.23
C LYS A 27 -6.86 20.29 6.22
N LYS A 28 -6.93 19.96 4.93
CA LYS A 28 -6.87 20.97 3.87
C LYS A 28 -8.09 21.89 3.94
N ASN A 29 -7.84 23.20 3.87
CA ASN A 29 -8.90 24.22 3.82
C ASN A 29 -9.76 24.12 2.55
N GLN A 30 -9.16 23.69 1.44
CA GLN A 30 -9.85 23.45 0.17
C GLN A 30 -9.53 22.05 -0.34
N HIS A 31 -10.57 21.35 -0.80
CA HIS A 31 -10.43 20.00 -1.33
C HIS A 31 -9.78 20.03 -2.73
N ASP A 32 -8.68 19.29 -2.89
CA ASP A 32 -7.99 19.12 -4.17
C ASP A 32 -8.66 18.01 -4.98
N VAL A 33 -9.68 18.39 -5.75
CA VAL A 33 -10.42 17.48 -6.64
C VAL A 33 -9.51 16.83 -7.69
N LYS A 34 -8.46 17.54 -8.16
CA LYS A 34 -7.55 17.01 -9.18
C LYS A 34 -6.72 15.85 -8.62
N LYS A 35 -6.30 15.94 -7.35
CA LYS A 35 -5.69 14.81 -6.65
C LYS A 35 -6.67 13.65 -6.53
N THR A 36 -7.90 13.90 -6.08
CA THR A 36 -8.92 12.85 -5.91
C THR A 36 -9.15 12.08 -7.20
N VAL A 37 -9.31 12.79 -8.33
CA VAL A 37 -9.48 12.16 -9.65
C VAL A 37 -8.26 11.34 -10.06
N ARG A 38 -7.04 11.84 -9.80
CA ARG A 38 -5.81 11.11 -10.09
C ARG A 38 -5.71 9.83 -9.26
N ILE A 39 -5.93 9.91 -7.94
CA ILE A 39 -5.89 8.76 -7.03
C ILE A 39 -6.96 7.74 -7.41
N ALA A 40 -8.18 8.17 -7.70
CA ALA A 40 -9.24 7.30 -8.17
C ALA A 40 -8.87 6.59 -9.48
N THR A 41 -8.28 7.33 -10.43
CA THR A 41 -7.83 6.76 -11.71
C THR A 41 -6.75 5.70 -11.51
N VAL A 42 -5.72 6.00 -10.71
CA VAL A 42 -4.63 5.04 -10.42
C VAL A 42 -5.15 3.82 -9.67
N GLY A 43 -5.98 4.01 -8.65
CA GLY A 43 -6.60 2.93 -7.89
C GLY A 43 -7.41 1.99 -8.79
N THR A 44 -8.19 2.56 -9.70
CA THR A 44 -9.12 1.82 -10.57
C THR A 44 -8.41 1.09 -11.71
N PHE A 45 -7.51 1.76 -12.42
CA PHE A 45 -6.96 1.26 -13.68
C PHE A 45 -5.58 0.63 -13.55
N VAL A 46 -4.85 0.92 -12.47
CA VAL A 46 -3.51 0.37 -12.24
C VAL A 46 -3.54 -0.63 -11.09
N ILE A 47 -4.01 -0.21 -9.92
CA ILE A 47 -3.90 -1.04 -8.71
C ILE A 47 -4.93 -2.16 -8.68
N ALA A 48 -6.19 -1.90 -9.04
CA ALA A 48 -7.22 -2.94 -9.03
C ALA A 48 -6.89 -4.14 -9.95
N PRO A 49 -6.41 -3.94 -11.21
CA PRO A 49 -5.95 -5.05 -12.04
C PRO A 49 -4.73 -5.77 -11.47
N LEU A 50 -3.77 -5.05 -10.89
CA LEU A 50 -2.59 -5.65 -10.25
C LEU A 50 -3.01 -6.57 -9.10
N VAL A 51 -3.84 -6.08 -8.16
CA VAL A 51 -4.35 -6.88 -7.03
C VAL A 51 -5.17 -8.07 -7.52
N PHE A 52 -6.05 -7.87 -8.50
CA PHE A 52 -6.87 -8.95 -9.06
C PHE A 52 -6.00 -10.08 -9.63
N ASN A 53 -4.99 -9.74 -10.42
CA ASN A 53 -4.09 -10.72 -11.01
C ASN A 53 -3.20 -11.38 -9.96
N TRP A 54 -2.72 -10.64 -8.96
CA TRP A 54 -1.94 -11.18 -7.85
C TRP A 54 -2.71 -12.24 -7.06
N ILE A 55 -3.93 -11.93 -6.61
CA ILE A 55 -4.76 -12.88 -5.86
C ILE A 55 -4.96 -14.16 -6.69
N LYS A 56 -5.25 -14.03 -7.99
CA LYS A 56 -5.44 -15.18 -8.88
C LYS A 56 -4.14 -15.99 -9.06
N LEU A 57 -3.00 -15.33 -9.16
CA LEU A 57 -1.69 -15.98 -9.31
C LEU A 57 -1.27 -16.69 -8.01
N ALA A 58 -1.43 -16.03 -6.85
CA ALA A 58 -1.09 -16.58 -5.56
C ALA A 58 -1.88 -17.85 -5.22
N GLU A 59 -3.17 -17.91 -5.57
CA GLU A 59 -3.98 -19.12 -5.38
C GLU A 59 -3.59 -20.25 -6.34
N ARG A 60 -3.07 -19.94 -7.54
CA ARG A 60 -2.60 -20.93 -8.51
C ARG A 60 -1.23 -21.50 -8.16
N LEU A 61 -0.29 -20.65 -7.77
CA LEU A 61 1.09 -21.05 -7.46
C LEU A 61 1.20 -21.76 -6.11
N PHE A 62 0.34 -21.41 -5.15
CA PHE A 62 0.41 -21.92 -3.79
C PHE A 62 -0.97 -22.47 -3.36
N PRO A 63 -1.42 -23.60 -3.91
CA PRO A 63 -2.70 -24.18 -3.50
C PRO A 63 -2.67 -24.62 -2.02
N GLY A 64 -3.81 -24.49 -1.35
CA GLY A 64 -3.99 -24.93 0.03
C GLY A 64 -3.91 -23.83 1.10
N LYS A 65 -4.05 -24.26 2.36
CA LYS A 65 -4.14 -23.39 3.55
C LYS A 65 -3.19 -23.80 4.68
N SER A 66 -2.20 -24.66 4.42
CA SER A 66 -1.23 -25.03 5.44
C SER A 66 -0.49 -23.78 5.95
N ALA A 67 -0.08 -23.75 7.22
CA ALA A 67 0.65 -22.62 7.77
C ALA A 67 1.90 -22.28 6.94
N LYS A 68 2.61 -23.30 6.44
CA LYS A 68 3.74 -23.17 5.52
C LYS A 68 3.32 -22.47 4.22
N THR A 69 2.23 -22.93 3.57
CA THR A 69 1.71 -22.33 2.34
C THR A 69 1.32 -20.87 2.54
N VAL A 70 0.65 -20.55 3.65
CA VAL A 70 0.24 -19.17 3.99
C VAL A 70 1.48 -18.29 4.17
N LEU A 71 2.45 -18.73 4.96
CA LEU A 71 3.67 -17.95 5.19
C LEU A 71 4.46 -17.75 3.89
N THR A 72 4.58 -18.78 3.05
CA THR A 72 5.22 -18.68 1.73
C THR A 72 4.51 -17.67 0.82
N LYS A 73 3.17 -17.70 0.76
CA LYS A 73 2.39 -16.69 0.01
C LYS A 73 2.70 -15.28 0.47
N VAL A 74 2.69 -15.06 1.78
CA VAL A 74 2.91 -13.75 2.39
C VAL A 74 4.32 -13.25 2.09
N LEU A 75 5.34 -14.10 2.26
CA LEU A 75 6.73 -13.71 1.99
C LEU A 75 6.93 -13.34 0.52
N ILE A 76 6.40 -14.15 -0.41
CA ILE A 76 6.51 -13.87 -1.84
C ILE A 76 5.77 -12.59 -2.20
N GLU A 77 4.60 -12.35 -1.59
CA GLU A 77 3.88 -11.08 -1.75
C GLU A 77 4.76 -9.88 -1.38
N GLN A 78 5.42 -9.95 -0.22
CA GLN A 78 6.23 -8.84 0.28
C GLN A 78 7.48 -8.58 -0.56
N VAL A 79 8.08 -9.60 -1.17
CA VAL A 79 9.30 -9.44 -1.98
C VAL A 79 9.04 -9.21 -3.47
N THR A 80 7.85 -9.53 -3.97
CA THR A 80 7.51 -9.36 -5.40
C THR A 80 6.39 -8.35 -5.61
N PHE A 81 5.18 -8.69 -5.16
CA PHE A 81 3.98 -7.92 -5.42
C PHE A 81 4.01 -6.55 -4.74
N ALA A 82 4.44 -6.45 -3.48
CA ALA A 82 4.49 -5.18 -2.76
C ALA A 82 5.43 -4.17 -3.46
N PRO A 83 6.69 -4.50 -3.80
CA PRO A 83 7.55 -3.62 -4.59
C PRO A 83 6.95 -3.19 -5.93
N VAL A 84 6.34 -4.12 -6.66
CA VAL A 84 5.67 -3.83 -7.95
C VAL A 84 4.50 -2.88 -7.76
N SER A 85 3.65 -3.11 -6.75
CA SER A 85 2.48 -2.30 -6.47
C SER A 85 2.87 -0.88 -6.03
N ILE A 86 3.86 -0.75 -5.14
CA ILE A 86 4.35 0.56 -4.68
C ILE A 86 4.97 1.34 -5.83
N THR A 87 5.81 0.68 -6.64
CA THR A 87 6.44 1.31 -7.81
C THR A 87 5.39 1.76 -8.83
N SER A 88 4.40 0.91 -9.10
CA SER A 88 3.31 1.22 -10.03
C SER A 88 2.47 2.40 -9.54
N PHE A 89 2.20 2.49 -8.24
CA PHE A 89 1.48 3.63 -7.65
C PHE A 89 2.25 4.95 -7.86
N TYR A 90 3.52 5.00 -7.46
CA TYR A 90 4.32 6.22 -7.63
C TYR A 90 4.55 6.56 -9.10
N ALA A 91 4.88 5.58 -9.95
CA ALA A 91 5.04 5.81 -11.38
C ALA A 91 3.76 6.39 -12.03
N ALA A 92 2.60 5.78 -11.77
CA ALA A 92 1.34 6.22 -12.37
C ALA A 92 0.89 7.59 -11.84
N THR A 93 1.04 7.85 -10.53
CA THR A 93 0.67 9.13 -9.96
C THR A 93 1.61 10.26 -10.40
N SER A 94 2.93 10.04 -10.40
CA SER A 94 3.91 11.04 -10.88
C SER A 94 3.74 11.33 -12.38
N LEU A 95 3.41 10.32 -13.19
CA LEU A 95 3.10 10.51 -14.61
C LEU A 95 1.90 11.44 -14.82
N LEU A 96 0.80 11.22 -14.08
CA LEU A 96 -0.39 12.06 -14.12
C LEU A 96 -0.15 13.46 -13.54
N GLU A 97 0.86 13.62 -12.68
CA GLU A 97 1.33 14.92 -12.17
C GLU A 97 2.35 15.61 -13.08
N ARG A 98 2.82 14.95 -14.15
CA ARG A 98 3.94 15.41 -14.99
C ARG A 98 5.22 15.68 -14.20
N LYS A 99 5.54 14.80 -13.25
CA LYS A 99 6.73 14.87 -12.39
C LYS A 99 7.69 13.72 -12.65
N ASN A 100 8.93 13.87 -12.20
CA ASN A 100 9.93 12.80 -12.21
C ASN A 100 9.56 11.72 -11.18
N PHE A 101 9.11 10.56 -11.67
CA PHE A 101 8.73 9.47 -10.78
C PHE A 101 9.92 8.83 -10.05
N LEU A 102 11.14 8.88 -10.61
CA LEU A 102 12.31 8.24 -10.01
C LEU A 102 12.75 8.96 -8.73
N GLU A 103 12.68 10.29 -8.71
CA GLU A 103 12.97 11.08 -7.52
C GLU A 103 11.97 10.78 -6.40
N GLU A 104 10.68 10.77 -6.73
CA GLU A 104 9.63 10.48 -5.77
C GLU A 104 9.69 9.04 -5.25
N LEU A 105 9.96 8.07 -6.14
CA LEU A 105 10.15 6.68 -5.80
C LEU A 105 11.35 6.51 -4.86
N LYS A 106 12.52 7.07 -5.20
CA LYS A 106 13.72 6.97 -4.35
C LYS A 106 13.49 7.54 -2.94
N ALA A 107 12.77 8.65 -2.85
CA ALA A 107 12.49 9.30 -1.58
C ALA A 107 11.48 8.50 -0.73
N LYS A 108 10.39 8.00 -1.34
CA LYS A 108 9.24 7.49 -0.57
C LYS A 108 9.15 5.97 -0.52
N PHE A 109 9.79 5.26 -1.45
CA PHE A 109 9.75 3.81 -1.53
C PHE A 109 10.26 3.14 -0.25
N PRO A 110 11.40 3.52 0.36
CA PRO A 110 11.91 2.81 1.54
C PRO A 110 10.93 2.85 2.71
N VAL A 111 10.38 4.03 3.02
CA VAL A 111 9.37 4.19 4.08
C VAL A 111 8.09 3.47 3.73
N THR A 112 7.58 3.65 2.50
CA THR A 112 6.35 2.98 2.05
C THR A 112 6.48 1.46 2.14
N TRP A 113 7.63 0.91 1.75
CA TRP A 113 7.86 -0.54 1.78
C TRP A 113 8.03 -1.05 3.21
N LYS A 114 8.80 -0.37 4.07
CA LYS A 114 8.94 -0.72 5.50
C LYS A 114 7.59 -0.72 6.22
N THR A 115 6.76 0.31 6.02
CA THR A 115 5.40 0.35 6.58
C THR A 115 4.51 -0.74 5.98
N GLY A 116 4.69 -1.05 4.70
CA GLY A 116 4.01 -2.16 4.04
C GLY A 116 4.32 -3.51 4.69
N LEU A 117 5.59 -3.74 5.07
CA LEU A 117 6.04 -4.97 5.74
C LEU A 117 5.45 -5.14 7.14
N THR A 118 4.98 -4.09 7.80
CA THR A 118 4.30 -4.20 9.10
C THR A 118 2.79 -4.35 8.94
N PHE A 119 2.20 -3.71 7.93
CA PHE A 119 0.76 -3.72 7.70
C PHE A 119 0.26 -4.96 6.95
N TRP A 120 0.84 -5.26 5.79
CA TRP A 120 0.30 -6.27 4.87
C TRP A 120 0.49 -7.71 5.34
N PRO A 121 1.64 -8.12 5.93
CA PRO A 121 1.80 -9.49 6.39
C PRO A 121 0.76 -9.93 7.41
N PHE A 122 0.43 -9.06 8.37
CA PHE A 122 -0.60 -9.35 9.37
C PHE A 122 -1.96 -9.56 8.70
N LEU A 123 -2.35 -8.65 7.81
CA LEU A 123 -3.61 -8.75 7.08
C LEU A 123 -3.66 -10.00 6.18
N GLN A 124 -2.56 -10.34 5.51
CA GLN A 124 -2.51 -11.47 4.60
C GLN A 124 -2.44 -12.83 5.29
N VAL A 125 -1.79 -12.92 6.46
CA VAL A 125 -1.83 -14.13 7.29
C VAL A 125 -3.28 -14.44 7.69
N ILE A 126 -4.04 -13.43 8.13
CA ILE A 126 -5.46 -13.58 8.45
C ILE A 126 -6.26 -13.94 7.19
N ASN A 127 -6.02 -13.24 6.09
CA ASN A 127 -6.74 -13.42 4.83
C ASN A 127 -6.55 -14.83 4.23
N PHE A 128 -5.31 -15.34 4.16
CA PHE A 128 -5.05 -16.66 3.60
C PHE A 128 -5.26 -17.80 4.60
N GLY A 129 -5.05 -17.57 5.90
CA GLY A 129 -5.20 -18.56 6.95
C GLY A 129 -6.66 -18.79 7.37
N VAL A 130 -7.40 -17.71 7.66
CA VAL A 130 -8.72 -17.79 8.31
C VAL A 130 -9.85 -17.52 7.30
N VAL A 131 -9.69 -16.52 6.44
CA VAL A 131 -10.79 -16.03 5.60
C VAL A 131 -11.12 -17.03 4.48
N PRO A 132 -12.40 -17.43 4.31
CA PRO A 132 -12.82 -18.26 3.19
C PRO A 132 -12.51 -17.62 1.84
N LEU A 133 -12.13 -18.43 0.85
CA LEU A 133 -11.69 -17.98 -0.48
C LEU A 133 -12.65 -16.95 -1.14
N LYS A 134 -13.96 -17.12 -0.93
CA LYS A 134 -15.01 -16.22 -1.44
C LYS A 134 -14.90 -14.79 -0.90
N TYR A 135 -14.46 -14.60 0.34
CA TYR A 135 -14.41 -13.31 1.03
C TYR A 135 -13.04 -12.64 1.02
N ARG A 136 -11.97 -13.35 0.62
CA ARG A 136 -10.61 -12.79 0.57
C ARG A 136 -10.49 -11.48 -0.20
N PRO A 137 -11.10 -11.31 -1.39
CA PRO A 137 -11.03 -10.04 -2.11
C PRO A 137 -11.67 -8.87 -1.34
N LEU A 138 -12.68 -9.14 -0.50
CA LEU A 138 -13.33 -8.10 0.30
C LEU A 138 -12.44 -7.64 1.45
N VAL A 139 -11.76 -8.56 2.13
CA VAL A 139 -10.81 -8.24 3.19
C VAL A 139 -9.62 -7.44 2.63
N VAL A 140 -9.07 -7.87 1.49
CA VAL A 140 -8.00 -7.13 0.81
C VAL A 140 -8.47 -5.74 0.36
N ALA A 141 -9.70 -5.61 -0.14
CA ALA A 141 -10.28 -4.31 -0.49
C ALA A 141 -10.40 -3.40 0.74
N GLY A 142 -10.90 -3.90 1.87
CA GLY A 142 -10.97 -3.16 3.13
C GLY A 142 -9.59 -2.71 3.64
N GLY A 143 -8.59 -3.59 3.61
CA GLY A 143 -7.20 -3.23 3.89
C GLY A 143 -6.64 -2.20 2.92
N SER A 144 -7.01 -2.30 1.64
CA SER A 144 -6.59 -1.35 0.60
C SER A 144 -7.15 0.05 0.82
N PHE A 145 -8.33 0.20 1.44
CA PHE A 145 -8.85 1.50 1.83
C PHE A 145 -7.92 2.19 2.82
N LEU A 146 -7.58 1.53 3.93
CA LEU A 146 -6.66 2.07 4.93
C LEU A 146 -5.27 2.34 4.33
N TRP A 147 -4.78 1.42 3.51
CA TRP A 147 -3.52 1.59 2.81
C TRP A 147 -3.54 2.78 1.84
N SER A 148 -4.65 3.00 1.13
CA SER A 148 -4.78 4.12 0.21
C SER A 148 -4.81 5.47 0.93
N ILE A 149 -5.38 5.55 2.14
CA ILE A 149 -5.29 6.75 2.99
C ILE A 149 -3.81 7.05 3.30
N PHE A 150 -3.05 6.03 3.73
CA PHE A 150 -1.62 6.17 3.99
C PHE A 150 -0.84 6.61 2.75
N LEU A 151 -1.10 6.01 1.59
CA LEU A 151 -0.45 6.41 0.34
C LEU A 151 -0.78 7.85 -0.08
N CYS A 152 -2.02 8.31 0.13
CA CYS A 152 -2.42 9.69 -0.15
C CYS A 152 -1.68 10.68 0.75
N PHE A 153 -1.51 10.32 2.03
CA PHE A 153 -0.72 11.08 3.00
C PHE A 153 0.75 11.15 2.59
N MET A 154 1.36 10.00 2.31
CA MET A 154 2.74 9.93 1.81
C MET A 154 2.91 10.73 0.52
N LYS A 155 1.89 10.84 -0.33
CA LYS A 155 1.94 11.65 -1.56
C LYS A 155 2.01 13.15 -1.26
N GLU A 156 1.25 13.64 -0.27
CA GLU A 156 1.24 15.06 0.14
C GLU A 156 2.51 15.48 0.86
N GLU A 157 3.11 14.56 1.61
CA GLU A 157 4.24 14.90 2.45
C GLU A 157 5.48 15.20 1.57
N LYS A 158 5.79 16.49 1.45
CA LYS A 158 6.81 17.00 0.54
C LYS A 158 8.21 17.10 1.13
N LYS A 159 8.41 16.96 2.45
CA LYS A 159 9.73 17.33 3.05
C LYS A 159 10.29 16.54 4.24
N ASN A 160 9.56 15.62 4.90
CA ASN A 160 10.05 15.07 6.18
C ASN A 160 10.06 13.53 6.27
N VAL A 161 10.41 12.84 5.18
CA VAL A 161 10.60 11.38 5.22
C VAL A 161 11.57 10.95 6.33
N GLY A 162 12.59 11.76 6.62
CA GLY A 162 13.53 11.52 7.73
C GLY A 162 12.96 11.76 9.14
N ALA A 163 11.95 12.62 9.30
CA ALA A 163 11.31 12.83 10.61
C ALA A 163 10.33 11.69 10.93
N ILE A 164 9.64 11.15 9.92
CA ILE A 164 8.76 9.98 10.06
C ILE A 164 9.57 8.75 10.50
N GLU A 165 10.78 8.56 9.95
CA GLU A 165 11.65 7.43 10.34
C GLU A 165 12.10 7.55 11.80
N ILE A 166 12.27 8.78 12.33
CA ILE A 166 12.61 9.06 13.74
C ILE A 166 11.38 8.93 14.66
N GLU A 167 10.16 9.17 14.17
CA GLU A 167 8.94 9.03 14.97
C GLU A 167 8.44 7.58 15.04
N ILE A 168 8.63 6.80 13.97
CA ILE A 168 8.25 5.37 13.92
C ILE A 168 9.27 4.48 14.65
N ILE A 169 10.55 4.86 14.65
CA ILE A 169 11.59 4.17 15.42
C ILE A 169 11.75 4.92 16.75
N PRO A 170 11.23 4.41 17.89
CA PRO A 170 11.47 5.07 19.16
C PRO A 170 12.99 5.19 19.39
N PRO A 171 13.47 6.29 20.01
CA PRO A 171 14.91 6.59 20.17
C PRO A 171 15.71 5.54 20.98
N VAL A 172 15.07 4.46 21.42
CA VAL A 172 15.68 3.31 22.08
C VAL A 172 16.59 2.50 21.13
N ALA A 173 16.37 2.54 19.81
CA ALA A 173 17.19 1.77 18.85
C ALA A 173 18.58 2.38 18.56
N GLN A 174 18.74 3.71 18.66
CA GLN A 174 20.02 4.37 18.36
C GLN A 174 21.04 4.28 19.50
N LYS A 175 20.62 3.95 20.72
CA LYS A 175 21.52 3.85 21.88
C LYS A 175 22.35 2.56 21.95
N LYS A 176 22.15 1.59 21.06
CA LYS A 176 22.90 0.31 21.08
C LYS A 176 24.14 0.28 20.18
N GLU A 177 24.22 1.07 19.12
CA GLU A 177 25.38 1.03 18.21
C GLU A 177 26.56 1.91 18.64
N THR A 178 26.39 2.83 19.59
CA THR A 178 27.47 3.72 20.05
C THR A 178 28.25 3.18 21.27
N LYS A 179 27.99 1.95 21.73
CA LYS A 179 28.65 1.39 22.92
C LYS A 179 29.66 0.27 22.67
N ASP A 180 29.85 -0.19 21.44
CA ASP A 180 30.77 -1.31 21.11
C ASP A 180 31.99 -0.88 20.26
N THR A 181 32.36 0.40 20.27
CA THR A 181 33.62 0.89 19.64
C THR A 181 34.47 1.72 20.61
N SER A 182 34.56 1.29 21.87
CA SER A 182 35.54 1.80 22.84
C SER A 182 36.44 0.68 23.32
#